data_AF-D7L8C1-F1
#
_entry.id   AF-D7L8C1-F1
#
_cell.length_a   1.000
_cell.length_b   1.000
_cell.length_c   1.000
_cell.angle_alpha   90.00
_cell.angle_beta   90.00
_cell.angle_gamma   90.00
#
_symmetry.space_group_name_H-M   'P 1'
#
loop_
_entity.id
_entity.type
_entity.pdbx_description
1 polymer ?
#
loop_
_entity_poly.entity_id
_entity_poly.type
_entity_poly.pdbx_seq_one_letter_code
_entity_poly.pdbx_strand_id
1 'polypeptide(L)' 'MAEEFDGKIESKGLNPGLIVLLVIGGLLVTFLVGNFILYTYAQKNLPPRKKKPVSKKKMKKEKMKQGVQVP' A
#
# COMPACT_ATOMS: atom_id res chain seq x y z
N MET A 1 -1.51 -41.24 -37.28
CA MET A 1 -1.60 -39.91 -37.92
C MET A 1 -0.99 -38.94 -36.94
N ALA A 2 0.34 -38.82 -37.03
CA ALA A 2 1.17 -38.16 -36.04
C ALA A 2 1.24 -36.66 -36.33
N GLU A 3 1.09 -35.92 -35.25
CA GLU A 3 1.53 -34.55 -34.96
C GLU A 3 2.08 -33.70 -36.10
N GLU A 4 1.34 -32.65 -36.46
CA GLU A 4 1.91 -31.39 -36.92
C GLU A 4 1.44 -30.28 -35.98
N PHE A 5 2.14 -30.16 -34.84
CA PHE A 5 2.25 -28.88 -34.14
C PHE A 5 3.49 -28.18 -34.68
N ASP A 6 3.40 -27.64 -35.91
CA ASP A 6 4.37 -26.64 -36.39
C ASP A 6 4.08 -25.31 -35.66
N GLY A 7 4.40 -25.30 -34.37
CA GLY A 7 4.54 -24.09 -33.57
C GLY A 7 5.79 -23.37 -34.05
N LYS A 8 5.70 -22.74 -35.22
CA LYS A 8 6.73 -21.89 -35.80
C LYS A 8 6.98 -20.73 -34.85
N ILE A 9 7.92 -20.90 -33.91
CA ILE A 9 8.43 -19.79 -33.10
C ILE A 9 9.33 -18.99 -34.02
N GLU A 10 8.71 -18.19 -34.88
CA GLU A 10 9.40 -17.10 -35.56
C GLU A 10 9.94 -16.19 -34.45
N SER A 11 11.26 -16.18 -34.29
CA SER A 11 11.98 -15.31 -33.37
C SER A 11 11.95 -13.87 -33.87
N LYS A 12 10.74 -13.30 -33.97
CA LYS A 12 10.51 -11.87 -34.07
C LYS A 12 10.84 -11.30 -32.69
N GLY A 13 11.89 -10.48 -32.61
CA GLY A 13 12.26 -9.79 -31.39
C GLY A 13 11.07 -9.02 -30.79
N LEU A 14 11.07 -8.84 -29.47
CA LEU A 14 10.00 -8.14 -28.76
C LEU A 14 9.84 -6.72 -29.32
N ASN A 15 8.58 -6.29 -29.52
CA ASN A 15 8.27 -4.95 -30.01
C ASN A 15 8.83 -3.89 -29.03
N PRO A 16 9.55 -2.87 -29.51
CA PRO A 16 10.09 -1.82 -28.65
C PRO A 16 9.02 -1.11 -27.81
N GLY A 17 7.83 -0.89 -28.36
CA GLY A 17 6.71 -0.30 -27.61
C GLY A 17 6.24 -1.19 -26.46
N LEU A 18 6.25 -2.51 -26.65
CA LEU A 18 5.91 -3.48 -25.61
C LEU A 18 6.98 -3.53 -24.53
N ILE A 19 8.26 -3.50 -24.90
CA ILE A 19 9.37 -3.43 -23.94
C ILE A 19 9.25 -2.17 -23.09
N VAL A 20 9.01 -1.01 -23.72
CA VAL A 20 8.88 0.27 -23.00
C VAL A 20 7.69 0.24 -22.04
N LEU A 21 6.55 -0.32 -22.47
CA LEU A 21 5.38 -0.45 -21.61
C LEU A 21 5.67 -1.33 -20.38
N LEU A 22 6.35 -2.46 -20.56
CA LEU A 22 6.73 -3.34 -19.46
C LEU A 22 7.75 -2.69 -18.52
N VAL A 23 8.73 -1.95 -19.06
CA VAL A 23 9.74 -1.27 -18.24
C VAL A 23 9.10 -0.15 -17.42
N ILE A 24 8.35 0.75 -18.06
CA ILE A 24 7.73 1.88 -17.37
C ILE A 24 6.61 1.39 -16.44
N GLY A 25 5.74 0.51 -16.94
CA GLY A 25 4.65 -0.08 -16.15
C GLY A 25 5.19 -0.87 -14.96
N GLY A 26 6.21 -1.71 -15.17
CA GLY A 26 6.89 -2.45 -14.11
C GLY A 26 7.51 -1.52 -13.07
N LEU A 27 8.27 -0.50 -13.50
CA LEU A 27 8.85 0.48 -12.59
C LEU A 27 7.80 1.19 -11.72
N LEU A 28 6.72 1.65 -12.34
CA LEU A 28 5.64 2.33 -11.62
C LEU A 28 4.94 1.41 -10.64
N VAL A 29 4.62 0.18 -11.06
CA VAL A 29 3.97 -0.82 -10.19
C VAL A 29 4.87 -1.17 -9.01
N THR A 30 6.15 -1.47 -9.24
CA THR A 30 7.10 -1.79 -8.16
C THR A 30 7.28 -0.62 -7.22
N PHE A 31 7.37 0.62 -7.74
CA PHE A 31 7.47 1.83 -6.92
C PHE A 31 6.24 2.02 -6.03
N LEU A 32 5.03 1.89 -6.60
CA LEU A 32 3.78 2.04 -5.86
C LEU A 32 3.60 0.94 -4.81
N VAL A 33 3.87 -0.32 -5.16
CA VAL A 33 3.77 -1.45 -4.23
C VAL A 33 4.78 -1.30 -3.10
N GLY A 34 6.05 -1.00 -3.42
CA GLY A 34 7.09 -0.77 -2.42
C GLY A 34 6.75 0.39 -1.48
N ASN A 35 6.25 1.49 -2.02
CA ASN A 35 5.80 2.64 -1.22
C ASN A 35 4.59 2.29 -0.35
N PHE A 36 3.61 1.57 -0.88
CA PHE A 36 2.44 1.15 -0.12
C PHE A 36 2.81 0.23 1.06
N ILE A 37 3.70 -0.74 0.83
CA ILE A 37 4.21 -1.62 1.89
C ILE A 37 4.97 -0.79 2.94
N LEU A 38 5.84 0.11 2.51
CA LEU A 38 6.60 0.96 3.43
C LEU A 38 5.68 1.91 4.23
N TYR A 39 4.68 2.49 3.58
CA TYR A 39 3.68 3.35 4.22
C TYR A 39 2.88 2.57 5.26
N THR A 40 2.39 1.39 4.91
CA THR A 40 1.62 0.55 5.84
C THR A 40 2.48 0.05 7.00
N TYR A 41 3.75 -0.29 6.75
CA TYR A 41 4.71 -0.62 7.81
C TYR A 41 4.96 0.56 8.74
N ALA A 42 5.19 1.75 8.18
CA ALA A 42 5.40 2.97 8.95
C ALA A 42 4.16 3.32 9.79
N GLN A 43 2.94 3.17 9.26
CA GLN A 43 1.70 3.38 10.02
C GLN A 43 1.55 2.39 11.18
N LYS A 44 1.97 1.13 11.01
CA LYS A 44 1.94 0.12 12.09
C LYS A 44 2.94 0.42 13.21
N ASN A 45 4.11 0.96 12.86
CA ASN A 45 5.14 1.33 13.82
C ASN A 45 5.03 2.78 14.29
N LEU A 46 4.09 3.55 13.73
CA LEU A 46 3.89 4.94 14.11
C LEU A 46 3.33 4.96 15.54
N PRO A 47 3.95 5.71 16.46
CA PRO A 47 3.39 5.89 17.79
C PRO A 47 1.96 6.43 17.64
N PRO A 48 1.02 6.01 18.51
CA PRO A 48 -0.37 6.44 18.44
C PRO A 48 -0.38 7.97 18.35
N ARG A 49 -0.93 8.49 17.25
CA ARG A 49 -0.98 9.94 16.98
C ARG A 49 -1.45 10.61 18.25
N LYS A 50 -0.56 11.34 18.92
CA LYS A 50 -0.86 12.00 20.19
C LYS A 50 -2.08 12.88 19.94
N LYS A 51 -3.25 12.44 20.41
CA LYS A 51 -4.45 13.28 20.43
C LYS A 51 -4.03 14.54 21.17
N LYS A 52 -4.37 15.72 20.62
CA LYS A 52 -4.06 17.00 21.28
C LYS A 52 -4.42 16.85 22.76
N PRO A 53 -3.47 17.13 23.69
CA PRO A 53 -3.69 16.87 25.10
C PRO A 53 -4.98 17.58 25.50
N VAL A 54 -5.98 16.77 25.85
CA VAL A 54 -7.28 17.31 26.24
C VAL A 54 -7.08 17.87 27.64
N SER A 55 -7.29 19.18 27.80
CA SER A 55 -7.18 19.84 29.10
C SER A 55 -7.91 19.02 30.17
N LYS A 56 -7.30 18.86 31.35
CA LYS A 56 -7.84 18.05 32.46
C LYS A 56 -9.31 18.39 32.75
N LYS A 57 -9.71 19.66 32.60
CA LYS A 57 -11.12 20.12 32.73
C LYS A 57 -12.06 19.46 31.71
N LYS A 58 -11.65 19.39 30.44
CA LYS A 58 -12.46 18.79 29.37
C LYS A 58 -12.49 17.25 29.49
N MET A 59 -11.38 16.63 29.91
CA MET A 59 -11.34 15.19 30.18
C MET A 59 -12.27 14.79 31.35
N LYS A 60 -12.27 15.57 32.44
CA LYS A 60 -13.21 15.38 33.56
C LYS A 60 -14.67 15.56 33.12
N LYS A 61 -14.95 16.60 32.32
CA LYS A 61 -16.29 16.88 31.78
C LYS A 61 -16.82 15.75 30.88
N GLU A 62 -15.98 15.16 30.03
CA GLU A 62 -16.38 14.01 29.21
C GLU A 62 -16.54 12.72 30.04
N LYS A 63 -15.65 12.45 30.99
CA LYS A 63 -15.78 11.30 31.90
C LYS A 63 -17.04 11.37 32.76
N MET A 64 -17.38 12.58 33.25
CA MET A 64 -18.62 12.85 33.98
C MET A 64 -19.87 12.64 33.11
N LYS A 65 -19.84 13.05 31.84
CA LYS A 65 -20.92 12.80 30.88
C LYS A 65 -21.09 11.32 30.54
N GLN A 66 -20.01 10.55 30.59
CA GLN A 66 -19.99 9.11 30.37
C GLN A 66 -20.34 8.31 31.64
N GLY A 67 -20.63 8.97 32.77
CA GLY A 67 -20.96 8.30 34.03
C GLY A 67 -19.79 7.55 34.68
N VAL A 68 -18.57 7.74 34.19
CA VAL A 68 -17.37 7.10 34.74
C VAL A 68 -16.96 7.86 36.00
N GLN A 69 -16.91 7.17 37.14
CA GLN A 69 -16.40 7.75 38.38
C GLN A 69 -14.95 8.18 38.18
N VAL A 70 -14.72 9.47 38.39
CA VAL A 70 -13.38 10.07 38.36
C VAL A 70 -12.88 10.12 39.80
N PRO A 71 -11.73 9.49 40.13
CA PRO A 71 -11.10 9.68 41.44
C PRO A 71 -10.61 11.13 41.62
#